data_AF-A0A6M0AGS8-F1
#
_entry.id   AF-A0A6M0AGS8-F1
#
_cell.length_a   1.000
_cell.length_b   1.000
_cell.length_c   1.000
_cell.angle_alpha   90.00
_cell.angle_beta   90.00
_cell.angle_gamma   90.00
#
_symmetry.space_group_name_H-M   'P 1'
#
loop_
_entity.id
_entity.type
_entity.pdbx_description
1 polymer ?
#
loop_
_entity_poly.entity_id
_entity_poly.type
_entity_poly.pdbx_seq_one_letter_code
_entity_poly.pdbx_strand_id
1 'polypeptide(L)'
;GHKSRLGSALRKNLTKTLLVSLPAVLFIVVSHGEIIRLLYGHGSFEATSIEQTSQVFLWLGLSLAFISLIPVLEAGLYAQRAYGLVVWSMVTMAFVGVALSWLFWQVWGLIGIAMSWPVMALIYVILIIYLLHQKGVSVLKNHPS
;
A
#
# COMPACT_ATOMS: atom_id res chain seq x y z
N GLY A 1 4.62 20.51 21.73
CA GLY A 1 4.17 21.51 20.74
C GLY A 1 3.11 20.93 19.82
N HIS A 2 2.38 21.75 19.05
CA HIS A 2 1.30 21.27 18.16
C HIS A 2 1.76 20.13 17.20
N LYS A 3 2.98 20.23 16.66
CA LYS A 3 3.58 19.21 15.77
C LYS A 3 3.86 17.87 16.45
N SER A 4 4.19 17.84 17.75
CA SER A 4 4.46 16.59 18.47
C SER A 4 3.17 15.82 18.78
N ARG A 5 2.05 16.53 19.04
CA ARG A 5 0.72 15.91 19.20
C ARG A 5 0.21 15.33 17.88
N LEU A 6 0.50 16.00 16.76
CA LEU A 6 0.19 15.47 15.43
C LEU A 6 0.97 14.20 15.13
N GLY A 7 2.29 14.18 15.38
CA GLY A 7 3.13 13.00 15.18
C GLY A 7 2.66 11.80 16.01
N SER A 8 2.28 11.99 17.27
CA SER A 8 1.77 10.91 18.13
C SER A 8 0.39 10.40 17.70
N ALA A 9 -0.51 11.29 17.24
CA ALA A 9 -1.79 10.90 16.68
C ALA A 9 -1.63 10.07 15.39
N LEU A 10 -0.77 10.51 14.47
CA LEU A 10 -0.45 9.76 13.24
C LEU A 10 0.12 8.38 13.57
N ARG A 11 1.08 8.30 14.50
CA ARG A 11 1.64 7.01 14.94
C ARG A 11 0.57 6.08 15.51
N LYS A 12 -0.31 6.59 16.38
CA LYS A 12 -1.42 5.80 16.93
C LYS A 12 -2.35 5.27 15.85
N ASN A 13 -2.67 6.10 14.85
CA ASN A 13 -3.50 5.69 13.73
C ASN A 13 -2.80 4.66 12.85
N LEU A 14 -1.51 4.84 12.54
CA LEU A 14 -0.72 3.86 11.78
C LEU A 14 -0.66 2.51 12.48
N THR A 15 -0.42 2.48 13.80
CA THR A 15 -0.44 1.22 14.56
C THR A 15 -1.81 0.55 14.49
N LYS A 16 -2.90 1.30 14.63
CA LYS A 16 -4.26 0.74 14.48
C LYS A 16 -4.52 0.21 13.08
N THR A 17 -4.13 0.97 12.06
CA THR A 17 -4.29 0.57 10.66
C THR A 17 -3.52 -0.73 10.39
N LEU A 18 -2.27 -0.82 10.84
CA LEU A 18 -1.46 -2.05 10.72
C LEU A 18 -2.10 -3.24 11.45
N LEU A 19 -2.61 -3.02 12.67
CA LEU A 19 -3.29 -4.06 13.44
C LEU A 19 -4.53 -4.60 12.74
N VAL A 20 -5.22 -3.79 11.95
CA VAL A 20 -6.40 -4.20 11.17
C VAL A 20 -6.00 -4.77 9.80
N SER A 21 -4.99 -4.22 9.14
CA SER A 21 -4.57 -4.67 7.81
C SER A 21 -3.86 -6.02 7.88
N LEU A 22 -3.08 -6.30 8.94
CA LEU A 22 -2.39 -7.58 9.10
C LEU A 22 -3.31 -8.80 9.08
N PRO A 23 -4.38 -8.90 9.89
CA PRO A 23 -5.30 -10.03 9.82
C PRO A 23 -6.04 -10.10 8.48
N ALA A 24 -6.34 -8.95 7.85
CA ALA A 24 -6.95 -8.93 6.52
C ALA A 24 -6.02 -9.51 5.43
N VAL A 25 -4.75 -9.13 5.45
CA VAL A 25 -3.73 -9.68 4.55
C VAL A 25 -3.53 -11.17 4.82
N LEU A 26 -3.46 -11.59 6.09
CA LEU A 26 -3.35 -13.01 6.44
C LEU A 26 -4.55 -13.81 5.94
N PHE A 27 -5.77 -13.29 6.09
CA PHE A 27 -6.98 -13.92 5.56
C PHE A 27 -6.88 -14.09 4.04
N ILE A 28 -6.44 -13.06 3.31
CA ILE A 28 -6.26 -13.15 1.85
C ILE A 28 -5.17 -14.17 1.50
N VAL A 29 -4.02 -14.15 2.18
CA VAL A 29 -2.90 -15.09 1.92
C VAL A 29 -3.31 -16.55 2.18
N VAL A 30 -4.21 -16.81 3.11
CA VAL A 30 -4.69 -18.19 3.36
C VAL A 30 -5.83 -18.58 2.41
N SER A 31 -6.71 -17.64 2.05
CA SER A 31 -7.95 -17.94 1.34
C SER A 31 -7.95 -17.54 -0.15
N HIS A 32 -6.88 -16.96 -0.69
CA HIS A 32 -6.86 -16.42 -2.06
C HIS A 32 -7.31 -17.45 -3.11
N GLY A 33 -6.81 -18.69 -3.04
CA GLY A 33 -7.17 -19.74 -3.99
C GLY A 33 -8.65 -20.13 -3.93
N GLU A 34 -9.18 -20.31 -2.73
CA GLU A 34 -10.59 -20.66 -2.52
C GLU A 34 -11.52 -19.51 -2.91
N ILE A 35 -11.17 -18.27 -2.59
CA ILE A 35 -11.96 -17.08 -2.99
C ILE A 35 -12.05 -17.01 -4.51
N ILE A 36 -10.93 -17.12 -5.22
CA ILE A 36 -10.92 -17.03 -6.69
C ILE A 36 -11.63 -18.23 -7.32
N ARG A 37 -11.51 -19.44 -6.76
CA ARG A 37 -12.26 -20.62 -7.21
C ARG A 37 -13.76 -20.49 -6.98
N LEU A 38 -14.20 -19.92 -5.86
CA LEU A 38 -15.63 -19.69 -5.61
C LEU A 38 -16.21 -18.64 -6.56
N LEU A 39 -15.44 -17.62 -6.90
CA LEU A 39 -15.87 -16.53 -7.79
C LEU A 39 -15.81 -16.87 -9.29
N TYR A 40 -14.80 -17.64 -9.69
CA TYR A 40 -14.49 -17.89 -11.11
C TYR A 40 -14.40 -19.38 -11.47
N GLY A 41 -14.57 -20.29 -10.52
CA GLY A 41 -14.55 -21.74 -10.75
C GLY A 41 -15.83 -22.30 -11.37
N HIS A 42 -16.77 -21.42 -11.75
CA HIS A 42 -17.98 -21.80 -12.48
C HIS A 42 -17.95 -21.23 -13.90
N GLY A 43 -18.47 -21.99 -14.87
CA GLY A 43 -18.53 -21.56 -16.28
C GLY A 43 -17.30 -21.94 -17.10
N SER A 44 -16.90 -21.09 -18.04
CA SER A 44 -15.86 -21.36 -19.05
C SER A 44 -14.44 -20.98 -18.63
N PHE A 45 -14.19 -20.72 -17.34
CA PHE A 45 -12.86 -20.35 -16.86
C PHE A 45 -11.98 -21.59 -16.71
N GLU A 46 -10.86 -21.60 -17.42
CA GLU A 46 -9.87 -22.67 -17.30
C GLU A 46 -9.14 -22.62 -15.95
N ALA A 47 -8.74 -23.79 -15.45
CA ALA A 47 -8.00 -23.92 -14.20
C ALA A 47 -6.70 -23.09 -14.16
N THR A 48 -6.03 -22.95 -15.32
CA THR A 48 -4.82 -22.13 -15.44
C THR A 48 -5.09 -20.64 -15.19
N SER A 49 -6.20 -20.12 -15.71
CA SER A 49 -6.60 -18.72 -15.53
C SER A 49 -7.02 -18.42 -14.09
N ILE A 50 -7.65 -19.40 -13.43
CA ILE A 50 -8.00 -19.34 -12.00
C ILE A 50 -6.74 -19.26 -11.15
N GLU A 51 -5.73 -20.08 -11.43
CA GLU A 51 -4.46 -20.07 -10.69
C GLU A 51 -3.70 -18.74 -10.88
N GLN A 52 -3.60 -18.23 -12.11
CA GLN A 52 -2.95 -16.94 -12.36
C GLN A 52 -3.67 -15.79 -11.64
N THR A 53 -5.01 -15.78 -11.68
CA THR A 53 -5.81 -14.76 -10.99
C THR A 53 -5.69 -14.86 -9.48
N SER A 54 -5.62 -16.08 -8.94
CA SER A 54 -5.35 -16.37 -7.52
C SER A 54 -4.01 -15.78 -7.08
N GLN A 55 -2.96 -15.93 -7.88
CA GLN A 55 -1.65 -15.33 -7.58
C GLN A 55 -1.67 -13.80 -7.68
N VAL A 56 -2.34 -13.24 -8.70
CA VAL A 56 -2.56 -11.79 -8.81
C VAL A 56 -3.27 -11.25 -7.57
N PHE A 57 -4.34 -11.92 -7.14
CA PHE A 57 -5.11 -11.54 -5.95
C PHE A 57 -4.26 -11.60 -4.67
N LEU A 58 -3.40 -12.60 -4.53
CA LEU A 58 -2.45 -12.67 -3.42
C LEU A 58 -1.51 -11.45 -3.37
N TRP A 59 -0.90 -11.07 -4.50
CA TRP A 59 0.00 -9.93 -4.56
C TRP A 59 -0.70 -8.59 -4.29
N LEU A 60 -1.92 -8.42 -4.83
CA LEU A 60 -2.75 -7.26 -4.52
C LEU A 60 -3.14 -7.24 -3.04
N GLY A 61 -3.48 -8.39 -2.47
CA GLY A 61 -3.75 -8.56 -1.04
C GLY A 61 -2.58 -8.15 -0.15
N LEU A 62 -1.36 -8.56 -0.50
CA LEU A 62 -0.14 -8.16 0.22
C LEU A 62 0.07 -6.64 0.20
N SER A 63 -0.26 -5.99 -0.91
CA SER A 63 -0.13 -4.53 -1.03
C SER A 63 -1.05 -3.75 -0.07
N LEU A 64 -2.15 -4.36 0.41
CA LEU A 64 -3.13 -3.72 1.30
C LEU A 64 -2.50 -3.18 2.59
N ALA A 65 -1.52 -3.90 3.14
CA ALA A 65 -0.82 -3.48 4.35
C ALA A 65 -0.14 -2.12 4.16
N PHE A 66 0.43 -1.86 2.99
CA PHE A 66 1.11 -0.60 2.68
C PHE A 66 0.13 0.48 2.22
N ILE A 67 -0.83 0.12 1.36
CA ILE A 67 -1.76 1.09 0.78
C ILE A 67 -2.66 1.71 1.85
N SER A 68 -2.99 0.95 2.90
CA SER A 68 -3.77 1.45 4.04
C SER A 68 -3.04 2.53 4.86
N LEU A 69 -1.71 2.55 4.84
CA LEU A 69 -0.90 3.56 5.55
C LEU A 69 -0.87 4.90 4.82
N ILE A 70 -0.97 4.89 3.49
CA ILE A 70 -0.83 6.07 2.65
C ILE A 70 -1.84 7.17 3.06
N PRO A 71 -3.16 6.93 3.16
CA PRO A 71 -4.11 7.96 3.57
C PRO A 71 -3.86 8.50 4.98
N VAL A 72 -3.39 7.64 5.90
CA VAL A 72 -3.05 8.06 7.27
C VAL A 72 -1.86 9.01 7.26
N LEU A 73 -0.85 8.75 6.43
CA LEU A 73 0.32 9.60 6.28
C LEU A 73 -0.02 10.91 5.53
N GLU A 74 -0.83 10.84 4.46
CA GLU A 74 -1.30 12.01 3.72
C GLU A 74 -2.11 12.96 4.61
N ALA A 75 -2.92 12.45 5.54
CA ALA A 75 -3.61 13.26 6.54
C ALA A 75 -2.65 14.17 7.34
N GLY A 76 -1.42 13.71 7.58
CA GLY A 76 -0.37 14.52 8.19
C GLY A 76 0.10 15.68 7.31
N LEU A 77 0.21 15.47 6.00
CA LEU A 77 0.56 16.53 5.03
C LEU A 77 -0.60 17.51 4.83
N TYR A 78 -1.84 17.01 4.80
CA TYR A 78 -3.04 17.85 4.77
C TYR A 78 -3.14 18.75 6.01
N ALA A 79 -2.84 18.22 7.20
CA ALA A 79 -2.79 19.01 8.44
C ALA A 79 -1.74 20.14 8.39
N GLN A 80 -0.68 19.99 7.59
CA GLN A 80 0.34 21.01 7.35
C GLN A 80 0.02 21.94 6.16
N ARG A 81 -1.21 21.85 5.60
CA ARG A 81 -1.65 22.58 4.39
C ARG A 81 -0.75 22.32 3.17
N ALA A 82 -0.08 21.17 3.11
CA ALA A 82 0.85 20.81 2.06
C ALA A 82 0.19 20.04 0.90
N TYR A 83 -0.99 20.49 0.46
CA TYR A 83 -1.81 19.80 -0.56
C TYR A 83 -1.05 19.57 -1.88
N GLY A 84 -0.28 20.56 -2.33
CA GLY A 84 0.52 20.44 -3.56
C GLY A 84 1.53 19.30 -3.50
N LEU A 85 2.16 19.06 -2.34
CA LEU A 85 3.10 17.94 -2.18
C LEU A 85 2.40 16.59 -2.30
N VAL A 86 1.17 16.47 -1.77
CA VAL A 86 0.38 15.23 -1.89
C VAL A 86 0.00 14.98 -3.34
N VAL A 87 -0.49 16.00 -4.06
CA VAL A 87 -0.85 15.85 -5.48
C VAL A 87 0.37 15.47 -6.33
N TRP A 88 1.50 16.15 -6.13
CA TRP A 88 2.74 15.82 -6.83
C TRP A 88 3.24 14.41 -6.52
N SER A 89 3.16 13.96 -5.27
CA SER A 89 3.54 12.59 -4.91
C SER A 89 2.61 11.55 -5.53
N MET A 90 1.29 11.78 -5.56
CA MET A 90 0.33 10.89 -6.21
C MET A 90 0.62 10.74 -7.71
N VAL A 91 0.84 11.87 -8.41
CA VAL A 91 1.16 11.86 -9.84
C VAL A 91 2.48 11.14 -10.10
N THR A 92 3.52 11.47 -9.32
CA THR A 92 4.83 10.81 -9.44
C THR A 92 4.72 9.31 -9.22
N MET A 93 3.95 8.88 -8.21
CA MET A 93 3.78 7.46 -7.89
C MET A 93 2.93 6.72 -8.91
N ALA A 94 1.98 7.39 -9.58
CA ALA A 94 1.28 6.81 -10.72
C ALA A 94 2.25 6.46 -11.86
N PHE A 95 3.17 7.35 -12.21
CA PHE A 95 4.21 7.07 -13.21
C PHE A 95 5.17 5.97 -12.77
N VAL A 96 5.60 5.98 -11.50
CA VAL A 96 6.43 4.92 -10.92
C VAL A 96 5.70 3.57 -10.98
N GLY A 97 4.42 3.52 -10.63
CA GLY A 97 3.60 2.30 -10.71
C GLY A 97 3.50 1.74 -12.13
N VAL A 98 3.31 2.60 -13.13
CA VAL A 98 3.31 2.18 -14.55
C VAL A 98 4.69 1.69 -14.97
N ALA A 99 5.77 2.39 -14.61
CA ALA A 99 7.13 1.99 -14.94
C ALA A 99 7.52 0.64 -14.30
N LEU A 100 7.20 0.43 -13.02
CA LEU A 100 7.41 -0.87 -12.36
C LEU A 100 6.56 -1.97 -12.97
N SER A 101 5.29 -1.70 -13.28
CA SER A 101 4.41 -2.67 -13.93
C SER A 101 4.97 -3.10 -15.29
N TRP A 102 5.47 -2.14 -16.07
CA TRP A 102 6.10 -2.43 -17.36
C TRP A 102 7.36 -3.29 -17.19
N LEU A 103 8.23 -2.94 -16.24
CA LEU A 103 9.47 -3.68 -15.96
C LEU A 103 9.17 -5.12 -15.51
N PHE A 104 8.20 -5.30 -14.62
CA PHE A 104 7.88 -6.62 -14.05
C PHE A 104 7.07 -7.48 -15.03
N TRP A 105 6.24 -6.87 -15.88
CA TRP A 105 5.54 -7.56 -16.95
C TRP A 105 6.50 -8.31 -17.88
N GLN A 106 7.66 -7.72 -18.21
CA GLN A 106 8.63 -8.36 -19.09
C GLN A 106 9.20 -9.67 -18.55
N VAL A 107 9.25 -9.83 -17.22
CA VAL A 107 9.84 -10.99 -16.56
C VAL A 107 8.79 -12.01 -16.12
N TRP A 108 7.68 -11.52 -15.53
CA TRP A 108 6.67 -12.37 -14.87
C TRP A 108 5.26 -12.25 -15.47
N GLY A 109 5.11 -11.55 -16.59
CA GLY A 109 3.82 -11.35 -17.26
C GLY A 109 2.79 -10.69 -16.34
N LEU A 110 1.57 -11.23 -16.32
CA LEU A 110 0.44 -10.70 -15.55
C LEU A 110 0.73 -10.64 -14.03
N ILE A 111 1.41 -11.66 -13.49
CA ILE A 111 1.79 -11.69 -12.07
C ILE A 111 2.79 -10.57 -11.76
N GLY A 112 3.66 -10.24 -12.71
CA GLY A 112 4.60 -9.14 -12.60
C GLY A 112 3.90 -7.79 -12.39
N ILE A 113 2.78 -7.55 -13.07
CA ILE A 113 1.97 -6.34 -12.84
C ILE A 113 1.46 -6.33 -11.40
N ALA A 114 0.96 -7.45 -10.88
CA ALA A 114 0.46 -7.50 -9.50
C ALA A 114 1.58 -7.29 -8.46
N MET A 115 2.79 -7.81 -8.74
CA MET A 115 3.97 -7.61 -7.91
C MET A 115 4.46 -6.16 -7.87
N SER A 116 4.15 -5.34 -8.87
CA SER A 116 4.55 -3.93 -8.90
C SER A 116 3.87 -3.12 -7.80
N TRP A 117 2.62 -3.46 -7.47
CA TRP A 117 1.79 -2.75 -6.48
C TRP A 117 2.38 -2.69 -5.08
N PRO A 118 2.76 -3.80 -4.42
CA PRO A 118 3.35 -3.72 -3.09
C PRO A 118 4.67 -2.94 -3.08
N VAL A 119 5.49 -3.06 -4.14
CA VAL A 119 6.75 -2.31 -4.26
C VAL A 119 6.47 -0.81 -4.43
N MET A 120 5.56 -0.43 -5.32
CA MET A 120 5.12 0.95 -5.50
C MET A 120 4.55 1.54 -4.21
N ALA A 121 3.67 0.80 -3.52
CA ALA A 121 3.06 1.25 -2.27
C ALA A 121 4.11 1.45 -1.17
N LEU A 122 5.10 0.57 -1.07
CA LEU A 122 6.22 0.72 -0.13
C LEU A 122 7.05 1.97 -0.44
N ILE A 123 7.41 2.19 -1.71
CA ILE A 123 8.12 3.40 -2.16
C ILE A 123 7.29 4.65 -1.80
N TYR A 124 5.97 4.60 -2.00
CA TYR A 124 5.11 5.73 -1.70
C TYR A 124 5.06 6.02 -0.18
N VAL A 125 4.91 4.99 0.65
CA VAL A 125 4.97 5.12 2.11
C VAL A 125 6.28 5.79 2.55
N ILE A 126 7.42 5.35 2.00
CA ILE A 126 8.74 5.93 2.30
C ILE A 126 8.79 7.41 1.87
N LEU A 127 8.30 7.73 0.67
CA LEU A 127 8.26 9.12 0.18
C LEU A 127 7.44 10.02 1.10
N ILE A 128 6.24 9.62 1.54
CA ILE A 128 5.41 10.47 2.39
C ILE A 128 6.04 10.64 3.78
N ILE A 129 6.63 9.57 4.35
CA ILE A 129 7.37 9.68 5.62
C ILE A 129 8.50 10.70 5.50
N TYR A 130 9.23 10.68 4.38
CA TYR A 130 10.28 11.66 4.10
C TYR A 130 9.74 13.09 3.98
N LEU A 131 8.64 13.30 3.26
CA LEU A 131 7.98 14.62 3.13
C LEU A 131 7.46 15.14 4.47
N LEU A 132 6.88 14.27 5.31
CA LEU A 132 6.44 14.62 6.66
C LEU A 132 7.62 15.05 7.54
N HIS A 133 8.74 14.35 7.45
CA HIS A 133 9.96 14.69 8.17
C HIS A 133 10.50 16.06 7.74
N GLN A 134 10.51 16.38 6.44
CA GLN A 134 10.89 17.72 5.95
C GLN A 134 9.98 18.84 6.49
N LYS A 135 8.68 18.56 6.71
CA LYS A 135 7.74 19.53 7.32
C LYS A 135 7.83 19.61 8.85
N GLY A 136 8.74 18.84 9.45
CA GLY A 136 8.99 18.81 10.89
C GLY A 136 7.96 18.00 11.68
N VAL A 137 7.27 17.05 11.03
CA VAL A 137 6.41 16.06 11.70
C VAL A 137 7.17 14.74 11.71
N SER A 138 7.73 14.38 12.87
CA SER A 138 8.36 13.06 13.03
C SER A 138 7.32 12.05 13.50
N VAL A 139 7.11 11.03 12.68
CA VAL A 139 6.26 9.87 12.99
C VAL A 139 7.08 8.75 13.65
N LEU A 140 8.40 8.76 13.47
CA LEU A 140 9.33 7.70 13.88
C LEU A 140 10.11 7.98 15.18
N LYS A 141 10.20 9.24 15.65
CA LYS A 141 10.85 9.53 16.95
C LYS A 141 9.91 9.25 18.13
N ASN A 142 10.29 8.29 18.97
CA ASN A 142 9.90 8.32 20.38
C ASN A 142 10.56 9.56 21.01
N HIS A 143 9.76 10.47 21.57
CA HIS A 143 10.27 11.28 22.66
C HIS A 143 10.15 10.42 23.92
N PRO A 144 11.25 9.89 24.48
CA PRO A 144 11.21 9.53 25.89
C PRO A 144 11.01 10.84 26.64
N SER A 145 9.86 10.94 27.31
CA SER A 145 9.64 11.90 28.39
C SER A 145 10.63 11.67 29.51
#